data_AF-C5CUD8-F1
#
_entry.id   AF-C5CUD8-F1
#
_cell.length_a   1.000
_cell.length_b   1.000
_cell.length_c   1.000
_cell.angle_alpha   90.00
_cell.angle_beta   90.00
_cell.angle_gamma   90.00
#
_symmetry.space_group_name_H-M   'P 1'
#
loop_
_entity.id
_entity.type
_entity.pdbx_description
1 polymer ?
#
loop_
_entity_poly.entity_id
_entity_poly.type
_entity_poly.pdbx_seq_one_letter_code
_entity_poly.pdbx_strand_id
1 'polypeptide(L)' 'MMRDRVPDDPAFDAAWTLFCTLHDSPSPERAEELIRWLGVDPGNICALDDVLTLWALAGAALVKPSMQEALRDRGRLQ' A
#
# COMPACT_ATOMS: atom_id res chain seq x y z
N MET A 1 -18.50 8.92 -7.98
CA MET A 1 -17.81 10.20 -8.16
C MET A 1 -16.33 9.90 -8.29
N MET A 2 -15.77 10.10 -9.48
CA MET A 2 -14.33 9.99 -9.71
C MET A 2 -13.72 11.22 -9.05
N ARG A 3 -12.94 11.06 -7.98
CA ARG A 3 -12.17 12.18 -7.43
C ARG A 3 -11.19 12.59 -8.53
N ASP A 4 -11.36 13.84 -8.98
CA ASP A 4 -10.38 14.56 -9.78
C ASP A 4 -9.00 14.29 -9.17
N ARG A 5 -8.04 13.83 -9.99
CA ARG A 5 -6.69 13.55 -9.50
C ARG A 5 -6.13 14.85 -8.96
N VAL A 6 -6.08 15.00 -7.64
CA VAL A 6 -5.35 16.09 -7.00
C VAL A 6 -3.89 15.88 -7.38
N PRO A 7 -3.28 16.79 -8.18
CA PRO A 7 -1.84 16.81 -8.32
C PRO A 7 -1.31 17.35 -6.98
N ASP A 8 -0.41 16.60 -6.34
CA ASP A 8 0.18 16.88 -5.02
C ASP A 8 -0.80 16.75 -3.83
N ASP A 9 -1.04 15.52 -3.37
CA ASP A 9 -1.45 15.30 -1.99
C ASP A 9 -0.19 15.05 -1.13
N PRO A 10 0.32 16.07 -0.41
CA PRO A 10 1.55 15.92 0.37
C PRO A 10 1.41 14.91 1.51
N ALA A 11 0.19 14.65 2.00
CA ALA A 11 -0.04 13.64 3.02
C ALA A 11 0.08 12.23 2.42
N PHE A 12 -0.37 12.03 1.18
CA PHE A 12 -0.18 10.78 0.44
C PHE A 12 1.31 10.50 0.19
N ASP A 13 2.07 11.47 -0.29
CA ASP A 13 3.50 11.28 -0.58
C ASP A 13 4.32 11.03 0.69
N ALA A 14 3.97 11.69 1.79
CA ALA A 14 4.56 11.44 3.11
C ALA A 14 4.22 10.03 3.61
N ALA A 15 2.94 9.63 3.52
CA ALA A 15 2.49 8.28 3.89
C ALA A 15 3.22 7.21 3.07
N TRP A 16 3.34 7.40 1.76
CA TRP A 16 4.05 6.48 0.86
C TRP A 16 5.51 6.33 1.27
N THR A 17 6.20 7.46 1.52
CA THR A 17 7.60 7.47 1.94
C THR A 17 7.82 6.76 3.27
N LEU A 18 6.99 7.06 4.28
CA LEU A 18 7.08 6.42 5.60
C LEU A 18 6.78 4.93 5.53
N PHE A 19 5.75 4.54 4.77
CA PHE A 19 5.43 3.14 4.54
C PHE A 19 6.59 2.39 3.87
N CYS A 20 7.12 2.89 2.74
CA CYS A 20 8.24 2.25 2.05
C CYS A 20 9.48 2.15 2.95
N THR A 21 9.82 3.20 3.70
CA THR A 21 10.96 3.19 4.62
C THR A 21 10.84 2.12 5.70
N LEU A 22 9.64 1.96 6.28
CA LEU A 22 9.37 0.92 7.26
C LEU A 22 9.33 -0.48 6.63
N HIS A 23 8.69 -0.62 5.48
CA HIS A 23 8.54 -1.89 4.77
C HIS A 23 9.90 -2.45 4.31
N ASP A 24 10.76 -1.60 3.74
CA ASP A 24 12.02 -2.02 3.13
C ASP A 24 13.11 -2.33 4.18
N SER A 25 13.06 -1.67 5.35
CA SER A 25 13.91 -2.05 6.47
C SER A 25 13.17 -1.81 7.80
N PRO A 26 12.48 -2.84 8.32
CA PRO A 26 11.70 -2.74 9.54
C PRO A 26 12.58 -2.43 10.76
N SER A 27 12.18 -1.45 11.56
CA SER A 27 12.79 -1.15 12.86
C SER A 27 11.78 -0.47 13.80
N PRO A 28 11.97 -0.56 15.14
CA PRO A 28 11.14 0.14 16.11
C PRO A 28 11.12 1.66 15.89
N GLU A 29 12.27 2.26 15.54
CA GLU A 29 12.41 3.70 15.35
C GLU A 29 11.57 4.19 14.17
N ARG A 30 11.52 3.42 13.07
CA ARG A 30 10.70 3.75 11.89
C ARG A 30 9.22 3.54 12.14
N ALA A 31 8.86 2.55 12.96
CA ALA A 31 7.48 2.38 13.39
C ALA A 31 7.04 3.55 14.27
N GLU A 32 7.88 4.02 15.19
CA GLU A 32 7.62 5.21 15.99
C GLU A 32 7.48 6.47 15.13
N GLU A 33 8.32 6.64 14.10
CA GLU A 33 8.22 7.77 13.17
C GLU A 33 6.86 7.80 12.46
N LEU A 34 6.42 6.65 11.94
CA LEU A 34 5.10 6.50 11.32
C LEU A 34 3.98 6.79 12.33
N ILE A 35 4.05 6.23 13.55
CA ILE A 35 3.04 6.45 14.59
C ILE A 35 2.96 7.93 14.98
N ARG A 36 4.11 8.60 15.14
CA ARG A 36 4.16 10.04 15.46
C ARG A 36 3.52 10.86 14.36
N TRP A 37 3.82 10.57 13.09
CA TRP A 37 3.21 11.24 11.95
C TRP A 37 1.70 11.04 11.90
N LEU A 38 1.21 9.81 12.12
CA LEU A 38 -0.23 9.51 12.19
C LEU A 38 -0.95 10.27 13.32
N GLY A 39 -0.24 10.56 14.42
CA GLY A 39 -0.78 11.31 15.55
C GLY A 39 -0.92 12.81 15.33
N VAL A 40 -0.37 13.37 14.23
CA VAL A 40 -0.40 14.83 13.97
C VAL A 40 -1.74 15.31 13.43
N ASP A 41 -2.31 14.60 12.46
CA ASP A 41 -3.54 15.00 11.77
C ASP A 41 -4.41 13.77 11.44
N PRO A 42 -5.73 13.79 11.69
CA PRO A 42 -6.61 12.67 11.35
C PRO A 42 -6.60 12.29 9.86
N GLY A 43 -6.34 13.24 8.97
CA GLY A 43 -6.18 13.03 7.53
C GLY A 43 -4.97 12.17 7.17
N ASN A 44 -3.94 12.13 8.02
CA ASN A 44 -2.78 11.25 7.83
C ASN A 44 -3.18 9.76 7.90
N ILE A 45 -4.21 9.43 8.69
CA ILE A 45 -4.75 8.06 8.75
C ILE A 45 -5.42 7.71 7.42
N CYS A 46 -6.21 8.63 6.84
CA CYS A 46 -6.82 8.43 5.53
C CYS A 46 -5.76 8.30 4.43
N ALA A 47 -4.73 9.15 4.44
CA ALA A 47 -3.63 9.07 3.48
C ALA A 47 -2.88 7.74 3.57
N LEU A 48 -2.63 7.22 4.79
CA LEU A 48 -2.02 5.89 4.96
C LEU A 48 -2.94 4.77 4.45
N ASP A 49 -4.25 4.85 4.72
CA ASP A 49 -5.22 3.87 4.21
C ASP A 49 -5.27 3.83 2.67
N ASP A 50 -5.24 5.00 2.03
CA ASP A 50 -5.18 5.12 0.56
C ASP A 50 -3.88 4.48 0.01
N VAL A 51 -2.73 4.73 0.65
CA VAL A 51 -1.44 4.13 0.29
C VAL A 51 -1.47 2.60 0.43
N LEU A 52 -1.95 2.08 1.57
CA LEU A 52 -2.02 0.64 1.82
C LEU A 52 -2.99 -0.06 0.88
N THR A 53 -4.12 0.58 0.57
CA THR A 53 -5.08 0.10 -0.42
C THR A 53 -4.43 0.01 -1.80
N LEU A 54 -3.73 1.05 -2.23
CA LEU A 54 -3.02 1.04 -3.51
C LEU A 54 -1.97 -0.07 -3.57
N TRP A 55 -1.15 -0.21 -2.52
CA TRP A 55 -0.13 -1.24 -2.43
C TRP A 55 -0.72 -2.65 -2.50
N ALA A 56 -1.80 -2.91 -1.76
CA ALA A 56 -2.48 -4.20 -1.76
C ALA A 56 -3.11 -4.53 -3.12
N LEU A 57 -3.74 -3.55 -3.78
CA LEU A 57 -4.31 -3.73 -5.12
C LEU A 57 -3.23 -4.01 -6.18
N ALA A 58 -2.10 -3.31 -6.10
CA ALA A 58 -0.96 -3.57 -6.98
C ALA A 58 -0.41 -4.98 -6.75
N GLY A 59 -0.20 -5.40 -5.50
CA GLY A 59 0.20 -6.76 -5.16
C GLY A 59 -0.78 -7.82 -5.65
N ALA A 60 -2.09 -7.59 -5.46
CA ALA A 60 -3.14 -8.49 -5.95
C ALA A 60 -3.14 -8.61 -7.48
N ALA A 61 -2.93 -7.50 -8.19
CA ALA A 61 -2.82 -7.50 -9.64
C ALA A 61 -1.60 -8.29 -10.15
N LEU A 62 -0.47 -8.28 -9.41
CA LEU A 62 0.72 -9.05 -9.74
C LEU A 62 0.55 -10.56 -9.46
N VAL A 63 -0.17 -10.93 -8.41
CA VAL A 63 -0.37 -12.34 -8.03
C VAL A 63 -1.47 -13.03 -8.87
N LYS A 64 -2.49 -12.28 -9.29
CA LYS A 64 -3.68 -12.82 -9.97
C LYS A 64 -3.38 -13.62 -11.26
N PRO A 65 -2.48 -13.21 -12.17
CA PRO A 65 -2.13 -14.00 -13.34
C PRO A 65 -1.49 -15.35 -12.97
N SER A 66 -0.56 -15.32 -12.02
CA SER A 66 0.17 -16.48 -11.51
C SER A 66 -0.77 -17.52 -10.89
N MET A 67 -1.79 -17.07 -10.16
CA MET A 67 -2.81 -17.94 -9.57
C MET A 67 -3.70 -18.58 -10.64
N GLN A 68 -4.09 -17.84 -11.69
CA GLN A 68 -4.90 -18.39 -12.78
C GLN A 68 -4.13 -19.44 -13.60
N GLU A 69 -2.83 -19.25 -13.77
CA GLU A 69 -1.96 -20.19 -14.48
C GLU A 69 -1.76 -21.49 -13.69
N ALA A 70 -1.48 -21.38 -12.39
CA ALA A 70 -1.38 -22.55 -11.51
C ALA A 70 -2.69 -23.36 -11.45
N LEU A 71 -3.86 -22.70 -11.51
CA LEU A 71 -5.16 -23.36 -11.52
C LEU A 71 -5.42 -24.10 -12.85
N ARG A 72 -4.99 -23.52 -13.98
CA ARG A 72 -5.10 -24.16 -15.31
C ARG A 72 -4.20 -25.39 -15.43
N ASP A 73 -2.98 -25.32 -14.94
CA ASP A 73 -2.07 -26.47 -14.97
C ASP A 73 -2.56 -27.61 -14.10
N ARG A 74 -3.15 -27.32 -12.93
CA ARG A 74 -3.78 -28.35 -12.08
C ARG A 74 -4.98 -29.02 -12.76
N GLY A 75 -5.75 -28.28 -13.54
CA GLY A 75 -6.88 -28.82 -14.32
C GLY A 75 -6.47 -29.60 -15.56
N ARG A 76 -5.22 -29.48 -16.03
CA ARG A 76 -4.67 -30.27 -17.15
C ARG A 76 -3.95 -31.55 -16.72
N LEU A 77 -3.67 -31.70 -15.43
CA LEU A 77 -3.03 -32.87 -14.82
C LEU A 77 -4.02 -33.86 -14.18
N GLN A 78 -5.33 -33.61 -14.31
CA GLN A 78 -6.42 -34.52 -13.93
C GLN A 78 -7.09 -35.08 -15.18
#